data_AF-A0A3B0ZU07-F1
#
_entry.id   AF-A0A3B0ZU07-F1
#
_cell.length_a   1.000
_cell.length_b   1.000
_cell.length_c   1.000
_cell.angle_alpha   90.00
_cell.angle_beta   90.00
_cell.angle_gamma   90.00
#
_symmetry.space_group_name_H-M   'P 1'
#
loop_
_entity.id
_entity.type
_entity.pdbx_description
1 polymer ?
#
loop_
_entity_poly.entity_id
_entity_poly.type
_entity_poly.pdbx_seq_one_letter_code
_entity_poly.pdbx_strand_id
1 'polypeptide(L)'
;MKPEFTGARGSNTGDDFHEWWALRASLRLLNPNTKLKAISVEGVFLKNKKNKELTEWDAVDCGLYFGGYNVEEANSIVIEQLKYSSASP
;
A
#
# COMPACT_ATOMS: atom_id res chain seq x y z
N MET A 1 -29.78 16.70 3.18
CA MET A 1 -28.96 16.64 1.94
C MET A 1 -28.56 15.19 1.73
N LYS A 2 -28.76 14.61 0.54
CA LYS A 2 -28.27 13.25 0.27
C LYS A 2 -26.74 13.29 0.22
N PRO A 3 -26.03 12.34 0.85
CA PRO A 3 -24.58 12.29 0.73
C PRO A 3 -24.19 12.04 -0.73
N GLU A 4 -23.23 12.82 -1.23
CA GLU A 4 -22.60 12.61 -2.54
C GLU A 4 -21.31 11.82 -2.36
N PHE A 5 -21.22 10.70 -3.05
CA PHE A 5 -20.11 9.75 -2.97
C PHE A 5 -19.25 9.72 -4.24
N THR A 6 -19.52 10.60 -5.20
CA THR A 6 -18.83 10.69 -6.48
C THR A 6 -17.96 11.94 -6.57
N GLY A 7 -17.16 12.03 -7.63
CA GLY A 7 -16.30 13.19 -7.89
C GLY A 7 -15.22 13.39 -6.82
N ALA A 8 -14.78 14.64 -6.65
CA ALA A 8 -13.66 14.97 -5.75
C ALA A 8 -13.89 14.53 -4.30
N ARG A 9 -15.13 14.60 -3.79
CA ARG A 9 -15.42 14.17 -2.41
C ARG A 9 -15.26 12.66 -2.21
N GLY A 10 -15.77 11.87 -3.15
CA GLY A 10 -15.58 10.42 -3.15
C GLY A 10 -14.10 10.04 -3.26
N SER A 11 -13.38 10.68 -4.20
CA SER A 11 -11.94 10.46 -4.41
C SER A 11 -11.12 10.77 -3.15
N ASN A 12 -11.28 11.97 -2.58
CA ASN A 12 -10.51 12.39 -1.41
C ASN A 12 -10.73 11.47 -0.21
N THR A 13 -11.94 10.93 -0.04
CA THR A 13 -12.20 9.98 1.06
C THR A 13 -11.48 8.65 0.83
N GLY A 14 -11.32 8.23 -0.42
CA GLY A 14 -10.49 7.10 -0.81
C GLY A 14 -9.01 7.36 -0.52
N ASP A 15 -8.50 8.52 -0.92
CA ASP A 15 -7.11 8.92 -0.68
C ASP A 15 -6.79 8.94 0.82
N ASP A 16 -7.64 9.59 1.63
CA ASP A 16 -7.52 9.59 3.09
C ASP A 16 -7.44 8.15 3.63
N PHE A 17 -8.32 7.26 3.17
CA PHE A 17 -8.31 5.86 3.58
C PHE A 17 -6.98 5.16 3.26
N HIS A 18 -6.45 5.35 2.05
CA HIS A 18 -5.17 4.75 1.63
C HIS A 18 -4.03 5.26 2.52
N GLU A 19 -3.98 6.57 2.79
CA GLU A 19 -2.98 7.19 3.66
C GLU A 19 -3.04 6.66 5.09
N TRP A 20 -4.23 6.63 5.70
CA TRP A 20 -4.39 6.10 7.06
C TRP A 20 -4.06 4.62 7.16
N TRP A 21 -4.43 3.85 6.14
CA TRP A 21 -4.10 2.43 6.05
C TRP A 21 -2.57 2.23 6.01
N ALA A 22 -1.88 2.91 5.11
CA ALA A 22 -0.43 2.82 4.93
C ALA A 22 0.32 3.27 6.19
N LEU A 23 -0.12 4.37 6.83
CA LEU A 23 0.44 4.85 8.10
C LEU A 23 0.31 3.81 9.21
N ARG A 24 -0.90 3.26 9.40
CA ARG A 24 -1.15 2.26 10.45
C ARG A 24 -0.38 0.97 10.19
N ALA A 25 -0.27 0.53 8.93
CA ALA A 25 0.55 -0.60 8.55
C ALA A 25 2.02 -0.32 8.90
N SER A 26 2.53 0.87 8.59
CA SER A 26 3.91 1.29 8.86
C SER A 26 4.25 1.31 10.34
N LEU A 27 3.32 1.68 11.23
CA LEU A 27 3.54 1.61 12.68
C LEU A 27 3.87 0.18 13.18
N ARG A 28 3.48 -0.87 12.46
CA ARG A 28 3.84 -2.26 12.80
C ARG A 28 5.35 -2.51 12.72
N LEU A 29 6.10 -1.71 11.95
CA LEU A 29 7.56 -1.78 11.87
C LEU A 29 8.24 -1.42 13.20
N LEU A 30 7.57 -0.64 14.06
CA LEU A 30 8.11 -0.23 15.35
C LEU A 30 8.08 -1.36 16.40
N ASN A 31 7.36 -2.46 16.15
CA ASN A 31 7.31 -3.59 17.06
C ASN A 31 8.62 -4.42 16.92
N PRO A 32 9.47 -4.53 17.96
CA PRO A 32 10.76 -5.23 17.85
C PRO A 32 10.60 -6.74 17.56
N ASN A 33 9.45 -7.33 17.84
CA ASN A 33 9.17 -8.75 17.63
C ASN A 33 8.50 -9.04 16.27
N THR A 34 8.27 -8.03 15.44
CA THR A 34 7.64 -8.22 14.14
C THR A 34 8.59 -8.86 13.12
N LYS A 35 8.03 -9.71 12.25
CA LYS A 35 8.73 -10.19 11.06
C LYS A 35 8.68 -9.19 9.90
N LEU A 36 7.81 -8.18 9.97
CA LEU A 36 7.70 -7.13 8.95
C LEU A 36 8.97 -6.26 8.97
N LYS A 37 9.70 -6.18 7.86
CA LYS A 37 10.97 -5.45 7.78
C LYS A 37 10.88 -4.19 6.93
N ALA A 38 10.02 -4.18 5.93
CA ALA A 38 9.77 -3.00 5.10
C ALA A 38 8.32 -2.95 4.65
N ILE A 39 7.89 -1.74 4.28
CA ILE A 39 6.64 -1.48 3.56
C ILE A 39 6.98 -0.55 2.40
N SER A 40 6.50 -0.87 1.19
CA SER A 40 6.43 0.07 0.09
C SER A 40 5.02 0.67 0.02
N VAL A 41 4.94 1.95 -0.32
CA VAL A 41 3.70 2.68 -0.61
C VAL A 41 3.81 3.13 -2.06
N GLU A 42 2.80 2.83 -2.87
CA GLU A 42 2.81 3.01 -4.33
C GLU A 42 3.96 2.24 -5.00
N GLY A 43 3.64 1.00 -5.33
CA GLY A 43 4.45 0.08 -6.10
C GLY A 43 5.29 -0.89 -5.27
N VAL A 44 5.90 -1.85 -5.97
CA VAL A 44 6.80 -2.85 -5.38
C VAL A 44 8.26 -2.43 -5.54
N PHE A 45 9.02 -2.48 -4.45
CA PHE A 45 10.45 -2.21 -4.45
C PHE A 45 11.23 -3.34 -5.13
N LEU A 46 11.59 -3.12 -6.40
CA LEU A 46 12.41 -4.01 -7.22
C LEU A 46 13.82 -3.40 -7.35
N LYS A 47 14.82 -4.06 -6.77
CA LYS A 47 16.20 -3.54 -6.67
C LYS A 47 16.84 -3.24 -8.03
N ASN A 48 16.41 -3.94 -9.08
CA ASN A 48 16.93 -3.84 -10.44
C ASN A 48 15.89 -3.38 -11.46
N LYS A 49 15.12 -2.32 -11.18
CA LYS A 49 14.30 -1.65 -12.23
C LYS A 49 15.22 -1.05 -13.30
N LYS A 50 15.59 -1.85 -14.30
CA LYS A 50 16.40 -1.45 -15.46
C LYS A 50 15.59 -0.70 -16.50
N ASN A 51 14.26 -0.86 -16.50
CA ASN A 51 13.37 -0.18 -17.42
C ASN A 51 12.68 1.02 -16.75
N LYS A 52 12.62 2.14 -17.47
CA LYS A 52 11.89 3.36 -17.09
C LYS A 52 10.39 3.28 -17.40
N GLU A 53 9.93 2.16 -17.95
CA GLU A 53 8.51 1.96 -18.26
C GLU A 53 7.77 1.52 -16.99
N LEU A 54 6.57 2.08 -16.80
CA LEU A 54 5.66 1.66 -15.75
C LEU A 54 5.23 0.20 -15.99
N THR A 55 5.23 -0.58 -14.93
CA THR A 55 4.80 -1.99 -14.88
C THR A 55 3.53 -2.12 -14.04
N GLU A 56 2.84 -3.26 -14.09
CA GLU A 56 1.66 -3.48 -13.22
C GLU A 56 2.02 -3.39 -11.73
N TRP A 57 3.29 -3.68 -11.40
CA TRP A 57 3.81 -3.58 -10.04
C TRP A 57 3.96 -2.14 -9.54
N ASP A 58 3.86 -1.13 -10.40
CA ASP A 58 3.85 0.28 -10.01
C ASP A 58 2.47 0.74 -9.49
N ALA A 59 1.41 -0.02 -9.74
CA ALA A 59 0.03 0.31 -9.36
C ALA A 59 -0.44 -0.40 -8.06
N VAL A 60 0.48 -1.05 -7.35
CA VAL A 60 0.21 -1.71 -6.07
C VAL A 60 0.13 -0.64 -4.98
N ASP A 61 -0.96 -0.57 -4.21
CA ASP A 61 -1.06 0.43 -3.15
C ASP A 61 0.01 0.24 -2.08
N CYS A 62 0.19 -1.00 -1.58
CA CYS A 62 1.20 -1.32 -0.58
C CYS A 62 1.81 -2.71 -0.74
N GLY A 63 3.14 -2.81 -0.53
CA GLY A 63 3.88 -4.07 -0.44
C GLY A 63 4.46 -4.28 0.95
N LEU A 64 4.08 -5.35 1.64
CA LEU A 64 4.52 -5.66 3.01
C LEU A 64 5.55 -6.78 2.98
N TYR A 65 6.79 -6.48 3.35
CA TYR A 65 7.94 -7.37 3.21
C TYR A 65 8.28 -8.00 4.56
N PHE A 66 8.18 -9.33 4.64
CA PHE A 66 8.48 -10.08 5.86
C PHE A 66 9.84 -10.77 5.76
N GLY A 67 10.68 -10.59 6.78
CA GLY A 67 11.99 -11.23 6.92
C GLY A 67 13.13 -10.58 6.11
N GLY A 68 12.83 -9.70 5.15
CA GLY A 68 13.82 -8.96 4.36
C GLY A 68 13.26 -7.63 3.84
N TYR A 69 14.12 -6.78 3.26
CA TYR A 69 13.77 -5.39 2.91
C TYR A 69 13.37 -5.18 1.45
N ASN A 70 13.50 -6.21 0.61
CA ASN A 70 13.20 -6.16 -0.82
C ASN A 70 12.70 -7.52 -1.31
N VAL A 71 12.36 -7.60 -2.60
CA VAL A 71 11.79 -8.81 -3.21
C VAL A 71 12.74 -9.99 -3.15
N GLU A 72 14.04 -9.75 -3.25
CA GLU A 72 15.07 -10.79 -3.27
C GLU A 72 15.37 -11.35 -1.87
N GLU A 73 15.23 -10.53 -0.83
CA GLU A 73 15.58 -10.88 0.57
C GLU A 73 14.38 -11.36 1.40
N ALA A 74 13.16 -10.92 1.07
CA ALA A 74 11.99 -11.22 1.88
C ALA A 74 11.61 -12.71 1.82
N ASN A 75 11.29 -13.29 2.98
CA ASN A 75 10.72 -14.64 3.07
C ASN A 75 9.32 -14.71 2.45
N SER A 76 8.55 -13.62 2.58
CA SER A 76 7.27 -13.45 1.95
C SER A 76 6.94 -11.98 1.77
N ILE A 77 6.11 -11.69 0.77
CA ILE A 77 5.62 -10.36 0.46
C ILE A 77 4.10 -10.44 0.35
N VAL A 78 3.42 -9.57 1.08
CA VAL A 78 1.97 -9.41 0.97
C VAL A 78 1.71 -8.17 0.13
N ILE A 79 0.97 -8.35 -0.96
CA ILE A 79 0.51 -7.27 -1.83
C ILE A 79 -0.88 -6.87 -1.38
N GLU A 80 -1.04 -5.62 -0.98
CA GLU A 80 -2.33 -5.07 -0.55
C GLU A 80 -2.81 -4.07 -1.58
N GLN A 81 -3.93 -4.42 -2.23
CA GLN A 81 -4.67 -3.54 -3.13
C GLN A 81 -5.98 -3.14 -2.45
N LEU A 82 -6.03 -1.88 -2.10
CA LEU A 82 -7.04 -1.27 -1.27
C LEU A 82 -8.16 -0.73 -2.15
N LYS A 83 -9.38 -0.85 -1.63
CA LYS A 83 -10.55 -0.21 -2.22
C LYS A 83 -11.40 0.34 -1.08
N TYR A 84 -11.77 1.59 -1.23
CA TYR A 84 -12.66 2.26 -0.30
C TYR A 84 -13.88 2.82 -1.02
N SER A 85 -15.04 2.69 -0.38
CA SER A 85 -16.28 3.33 -0.79
C SER A 85 -16.97 3.87 0.44
N SER A 86 -17.30 5.16 0.42
CA SER A 86 -18.13 5.80 1.44
C SER A 86 -19.63 5.55 1.25
N ALA A 87 -20.03 4.95 0.13
CA ALA A 87 -21.39 4.48 -0.08
C ALA A 87 -21.66 3.22 0.76
N SER A 88 -22.86 3.12 1.34
CA SER A 88 -23.27 1.89 2.04
C SER A 88 -23.31 0.71 1.06
N PRO A 89 -22.72 -0.45 1.43
CA PRO A 89 -22.68 -1.64 0.57
C PRO A 89 -24.06 -2.27 0.34
#